data_AF-A0A925MZP1-F1
#
_entry.id   AF-A0A925MZP1-F1
#
_cell.length_a   1.000
_cell.length_b   1.000
_cell.length_c   1.000
_cell.angle_alpha   90.00
_cell.angle_beta   90.00
_cell.angle_gamma   90.00
#
_symmetry.space_group_name_H-M   'P 1'
#
loop_
_entity.id
_entity.type
_entity.pdbx_description
1 polymer ?
#
loop_
_entity_poly.entity_id
_entity_poly.type
_entity_poly.pdbx_seq_one_letter_code
_entity_poly.pdbx_strand_id
1 'polypeptide(L)' 'PFRSAWAVLAAAGIYGDIAREVERRGAAAIDARVVTGRIAKADWVIRAWYQARGRARLFPVVERDRDLWRRSRLDGLDG' A
#
# COMPACT_ATOMS: atom_id res chain seq x y z
N PRO A 1 -3.68 8.75 -8.21
CA PRO A 1 -4.81 8.35 -9.10
C PRO A 1 -5.73 7.31 -8.42
N PHE A 2 -7.01 7.24 -8.80
CA PHE A 2 -7.99 6.33 -8.18
C PHE A 2 -7.58 4.85 -8.27
N ARG A 3 -7.25 4.36 -9.47
CA ARG A 3 -6.86 2.95 -9.70
C ARG A 3 -5.65 2.53 -8.85
N SER A 4 -4.63 3.38 -8.80
CA SER A 4 -3.45 3.14 -7.96
C SER A 4 -3.79 3.12 -6.48
N ALA A 5 -4.62 4.06 -6.00
CA ALA A 5 -5.06 4.08 -4.61
C ALA A 5 -5.86 2.82 -4.25
N TRP A 6 -6.77 2.38 -5.13
CA TRP A 6 -7.53 1.16 -4.95
C TRP A 6 -6.63 -0.07 -4.81
N ALA A 7 -5.66 -0.24 -5.72
CA ALA A 7 -4.72 -1.36 -5.66
C ALA A 7 -3.88 -1.36 -4.37
N VAL A 8 -3.36 -0.19 -3.98
CA VAL A 8 -2.53 -0.04 -2.77
C VAL A 8 -3.35 -0.31 -1.51
N LEU A 9 -4.59 0.18 -1.42
CA LEU A 9 -5.46 -0.04 -0.27
C LEU A 9 -5.88 -1.52 -0.14
N ALA A 10 -6.17 -2.19 -1.25
CA ALA A 10 -6.47 -3.63 -1.23
C ALA A 10 -5.25 -4.44 -0.75
N ALA A 11 -4.05 -4.12 -1.26
CA ALA A 11 -2.82 -4.75 -0.84
C ALA A 11 -2.52 -4.51 0.64
N ALA A 12 -2.61 -3.26 1.10
CA ALA A 12 -2.37 -2.89 2.49
C ALA A 12 -3.29 -3.67 3.45
N GLY A 13 -4.56 -3.82 3.09
CA GLY A 13 -5.50 -4.62 3.87
C GLY A 13 -5.14 -6.11 3.93
N ILE A 14 -4.83 -6.72 2.78
CA ILE A 14 -4.42 -8.13 2.69
C ILE A 14 -3.15 -8.39 3.51
N TYR A 15 -2.15 -7.52 3.42
CA TYR A 15 -0.93 -7.64 4.22
C TYR A 15 -1.20 -7.38 5.70
N GLY A 16 -2.11 -6.47 6.03
CA GLY A 16 -2.55 -6.24 7.41
C GLY A 16 -3.20 -7.49 8.03
N ASP A 17 -4.00 -8.24 7.27
CA ASP A 17 -4.56 -9.52 7.75
C ASP A 17 -3.48 -10.56 7.99
N ILE A 18 -2.49 -10.64 7.10
CA ILE A 18 -1.34 -11.54 7.30
C ILE A 18 -0.56 -11.14 8.57
N ALA A 19 -0.31 -9.84 8.77
CA ALA A 19 0.38 -9.35 9.95
C ALA A 19 -0.37 -9.70 11.24
N ARG A 20 -1.70 -9.48 11.28
CA ARG A 20 -2.55 -9.88 12.41
C ARG A 20 -2.52 -11.39 12.65
N GLU A 21 -2.51 -12.20 11.60
CA GLU A 21 -2.45 -13.67 11.75
C GLU A 21 -1.07 -14.15 12.22
N VAL A 22 0.01 -13.50 11.78
CA VAL A 22 1.36 -13.73 12.31
C VAL A 22 1.41 -13.40 13.80
N GLU A 23 0.89 -12.23 14.19
CA GLU A 23 0.78 -11.81 15.59
C GLU A 23 -0.01 -12.82 16.43
N ARG A 24 -1.17 -13.27 15.92
CA ARG A 24 -2.03 -14.25 16.60
C ARG A 24 -1.34 -15.60 16.81
N ARG A 25 -0.48 -16.03 15.88
CA ARG A 25 0.26 -17.30 15.97
C ARG A 25 1.52 -17.20 16.83
N GLY A 26 2.07 -16.00 16.98
CA GLY A 26 3.30 -15.77 17.74
C GLY A 26 4.46 -16.59 17.18
N ALA A 27 5.19 -17.29 18.06
CA ALA A 27 6.35 -18.10 17.67
C ALA A 27 6.04 -19.14 16.59
N ALA A 28 4.84 -19.74 16.61
CA ALA A 28 4.43 -20.75 15.61
C ALA A 28 4.29 -20.19 14.18
N ALA A 29 4.32 -18.86 14.00
CA ALA A 29 4.31 -18.25 12.67
C ALA A 29 5.62 -18.46 11.90
N ILE A 30 6.73 -18.74 12.59
CA ILE A 30 8.03 -18.98 11.94
C ILE A 30 8.09 -20.35 11.25
N ASP A 31 7.31 -21.32 11.74
CA ASP A 31 7.36 -22.71 11.31
C ASP A 31 6.61 -22.94 9.99
N ALA A 32 5.65 -22.06 9.66
CA ALA A 32 4.81 -22.23 8.50
C ALA A 32 4.43 -20.90 7.87
N ARG A 33 4.34 -20.89 6.53
CA ARG A 33 3.90 -19.72 5.78
C ARG A 33 2.45 -19.35 6.16
N VAL A 34 2.26 -18.12 6.61
CA VAL A 34 0.93 -17.53 6.79
C VAL A 34 0.38 -17.12 5.42
N VAL A 35 -0.86 -17.54 5.15
CA VAL A 35 -1.56 -17.25 3.90
C VAL A 35 -2.92 -16.64 4.20
N THR A 36 -3.39 -15.77 3.32
CA THR A 36 -4.78 -15.29 3.36
C THR A 36 -5.62 -16.01 2.30
N GLY A 37 -6.86 -16.34 2.64
CA GLY A 37 -7.81 -17.03 1.76
C GLY A 37 -8.29 -16.18 0.58
N ARG A 38 -8.82 -16.83 -0.46
CA ARG A 38 -9.35 -16.15 -1.65
C ARG A 38 -10.51 -15.19 -1.33
N ILE A 39 -11.38 -15.59 -0.41
CA ILE A 39 -12.52 -14.76 0.03
C ILE A 39 -12.02 -13.50 0.72
N ALA A 40 -11.06 -13.60 1.64
CA ALA A 40 -10.48 -12.44 2.32
C ALA A 40 -9.86 -11.44 1.32
N LYS A 41 -9.19 -11.93 0.27
CA LYS A 41 -8.69 -11.06 -0.81
C LYS A 41 -9.81 -10.34 -1.54
N ALA A 42 -10.89 -11.05 -1.90
CA ALA A 42 -12.04 -10.45 -2.58
C ALA A 42 -12.71 -9.38 -1.72
N ASP A 43 -12.87 -9.64 -0.42
CA ASP A 43 -13.39 -8.70 0.57
C ASP A 43 -12.57 -7.40 0.57
N TRP A 44 -11.24 -7.50 0.57
CA TRP A 44 -10.37 -6.33 0.49
C TRP A 44 -10.47 -5.58 -0.82
N VAL A 45 -10.61 -6.28 -1.95
CA VAL A 45 -10.81 -5.62 -3.25
C VAL A 45 -12.08 -4.76 -3.22
N ILE A 46 -13.18 -5.28 -2.64
CA ILE A 46 -14.44 -4.55 -2.52
C ILE A 46 -14.29 -3.38 -1.54
N ARG A 47 -13.78 -3.61 -0.33
CA ARG A 47 -13.59 -2.57 0.71
C ARG A 47 -12.70 -1.43 0.20
N ALA A 48 -11.59 -1.77 -0.45
CA ALA A 48 -10.64 -0.81 -0.98
C ALA A 48 -11.23 0.07 -2.09
N TRP A 49 -12.22 -0.41 -2.84
CA TRP A 49 -12.93 0.41 -3.83
C TRP A 49 -13.65 1.58 -3.16
N TYR A 50 -14.39 1.30 -2.07
CA TYR A 50 -15.09 2.34 -1.31
C TYR A 50 -14.11 3.32 -0.65
N GLN A 51 -13.02 2.80 -0.08
CA GLN A 51 -11.96 3.62 0.50
C GLN A 51 -11.29 4.53 -0.55
N ALA A 52 -10.94 3.99 -1.71
CA ALA A 52 -10.35 4.75 -2.80
C ALA A 52 -11.29 5.82 -3.34
N ARG A 53 -12.60 5.55 -3.38
CA ARG A 53 -13.62 6.53 -3.80
C ARG A 53 -13.77 7.66 -2.80
N GLY A 54 -13.68 7.37 -1.51
CA GLY A 54 -13.69 8.36 -0.43
C GLY A 54 -12.40 9.17 -0.31
N ARG A 55 -11.26 8.64 -0.79
CA ARG A 55 -9.93 9.24 -0.63
C ARG A 55 -9.83 10.67 -1.14
N ALA A 56 -10.47 11.00 -2.26
CA ALA A 56 -10.42 12.36 -2.83
C ALA A 56 -11.09 13.42 -1.94
N ARG A 57 -11.96 13.01 -1.01
CA ARG A 57 -12.55 13.90 0.00
C ARG A 57 -11.61 14.16 1.17
N LEU A 58 -10.75 13.19 1.48
CA LEU A 58 -9.86 13.22 2.65
C LEU A 58 -8.50 13.84 2.33
N PHE A 59 -8.04 13.71 1.09
CA PHE A 59 -6.72 14.17 0.67
C PHE A 59 -6.83 14.96 -0.64
N PRO A 60 -6.29 16.19 -0.70
CA PRO A 60 -6.21 16.94 -1.93
C PRO A 60 -5.37 16.19 -2.97
N VAL A 61 -5.75 16.28 -4.24
CA VAL A 61 -4.94 15.78 -5.34
C VAL A 61 -3.78 16.75 -5.52
N VAL A 62 -2.60 16.35 -5.05
CA VAL A 62 -1.36 17.09 -5.29
C VAL A 62 -0.77 16.60 -6.61
N GLU A 63 -0.49 17.54 -7.52
CA GLU A 63 0.26 17.27 -8.75
C GLU A 63 1.61 16.67 -8.36
N ARG A 64 1.95 15.51 -8.91
CA ARG A 64 3.25 14.88 -8.64
C ARG A 64 4.33 15.75 -9.29
N ASP A 65 5.28 16.23 -8.50
CA ASP A 65 6.43 16.97 -9.02
C ASP A 65 7.15 16.12 -10.08
N ARG A 66 7.34 16.73 -11.26
CA ARG A 66 7.93 16.08 -12.43
C ARG A 66 9.42 15.82 -12.23
N ASP A 67 10.02 16.51 -11.26
CA ASP A 67 11.45 16.52 -11.02
C ASP A 67 11.86 15.66 -9.82
N LEU A 68 10.91 14.94 -9.20
CA LEU A 68 11.14 14.05 -8.05
C LEU A 68 12.26 13.03 -8.25
N TRP A 69 12.52 12.64 -9.51
CA TRP A 69 13.56 11.67 -9.86
C TRP A 69 14.72 12.29 -10.62
N ARG A 70 14.81 13.62 -10.71
CA ARG A 70 16.02 14.27 -11.17
C ARG A 70 17.08 14.08 -10.08
N ARG A 71 18.05 13.25 -10.40
CA ARG A 71 19.27 13.12 -9.60
C ARG A 71 19.93 14.50 -9.60
N SER A 72 20.04 15.14 -8.43
CA SER A 72 20.87 16.34 -8.29
C SER A 72 22.29 15.93 -8.62
N ARG A 73 22.77 16.31 -9.81
CA ARG A 73 24.20 16.38 -10.04
C ARG A 73 24.64 17.59 -9.22
N LEU A 74 25.52 17.39 -8.25
CA LEU A 74 26.18 18.50 -7.59
C LEU A 74 27.04 19.18 -8.66
N ASP A 75 26.44 20.10 -9.42
CA ASP A 75 27.14 20.99 -10.33
C ASP A 75 27.74 22.09 -9.45
N GLY A 76 28.99 21.94 -9.01
CA GLY A 76 29.65 22.96 -8.20
C GLY A 76 30.89 22.52 -7.42
N LEU A 77 31.74 21.66 -7.99
CA LEU A 77 33.13 21.50 -7.52
C LEU A 77 34.13 21.97 -8.60
N ASP A 78 33.80 23.04 -9.32
CA ASP A 78 34.75 23.75 -10.19
C ASP A 78 34.40 25.25 -10.18
N GLY A 79 35.22 26.05 -9.49
CA GLY A 79 35.07 27.49 -9.33
C GLY A 79 36.01 28.04 -8.28
#